data_AF-A0A7V8AHP3-F1
#
_entry.id   AF-A0A7V8AHP3-F1
#
_cell.length_a   1.000
_cell.length_b   1.000
_cell.length_c   1.000
_cell.angle_alpha   90.00
_cell.angle_beta   90.00
_cell.angle_gamma   90.00
#
_symmetry.space_group_name_H-M   'P 1'
#
loop_
_entity.id
_entity.type
_entity.pdbx_description
1 polymer ?
#
loop_
_entity_poly.entity_id
_entity_poly.type
_entity_poly.pdbx_seq_one_letter_code
_entity_poly.pdbx_strand_id
1 'polypeptide(L)'
;MIERALSVTPPEVRGLRPKDLAGYGRVYLGSEFCRNLLPSADDVRALKDKGAAELTVLTPLLPAAPLKAFLKTFDRILRVFPGAELSLSDLGLMRAVNRAYGKSVPLLLGRPVSVDFVRMDEKFLERFFAENNLRRLEIDDPDRAASFGGGAIKLSFHYPFRYLAMTKFCPFKKKGVCSRSCAGRTVKIRQTPPYSGDFFLRNNSYFAENRAAPPKGIGRTVFPLSAGARLFRARAGA
;
A
#
# COMPACT_ATOMS: atom_id res chain seq x y z
N MET A 1 -5.50 -20.45 0.29
CA MET A 1 -4.07 -20.08 0.29
C MET A 1 -3.98 -18.56 0.49
N ILE A 2 -3.09 -18.07 1.34
CA ILE A 2 -2.90 -16.63 1.58
C ILE A 2 -2.07 -16.05 0.44
N GLU A 3 -2.58 -15.02 -0.22
CA GLU A 3 -1.84 -14.33 -1.29
C GLU A 3 -0.66 -13.54 -0.70
N ARG A 4 0.53 -13.68 -1.28
CA ARG A 4 1.71 -12.88 -0.91
C ARG A 4 1.90 -11.77 -1.93
N ALA A 5 2.02 -10.54 -1.46
CA ALA A 5 2.28 -9.37 -2.30
C ALA A 5 3.55 -8.62 -1.90
N LEU A 6 4.23 -8.05 -2.88
CA LEU A 6 5.44 -7.24 -2.70
C LEU A 6 5.13 -5.76 -2.94
N SER A 7 5.44 -4.89 -1.99
CA SER A 7 5.30 -3.44 -2.12
C SER A 7 6.63 -2.79 -2.50
N VAL A 8 6.61 -2.05 -3.60
CA VAL A 8 7.76 -1.39 -4.21
C VAL A 8 7.40 0.04 -4.61
N THR A 9 8.37 0.93 -4.53
CA THR A 9 8.27 2.29 -5.05
C THR A 9 8.81 2.38 -6.47
N PRO A 10 8.43 3.39 -7.28
CA PRO A 10 8.92 3.51 -8.65
C PRO A 10 10.45 3.49 -8.79
N PRO A 11 11.26 4.18 -7.94
CA PRO A 11 12.71 4.07 -8.03
C PRO A 11 13.26 2.67 -7.74
N GLU A 12 12.59 1.87 -6.91
CA GLU A 12 13.01 0.50 -6.61
C GLU A 12 12.83 -0.45 -7.80
N VAL A 13 11.86 -0.18 -8.69
CA VAL A 13 11.58 -1.02 -9.87
C VAL A 13 12.83 -1.23 -10.71
N ARG A 14 13.68 -0.21 -10.87
CA ARG A 14 14.92 -0.30 -11.66
C ARG A 14 15.88 -1.37 -11.14
N GLY A 15 15.96 -1.52 -9.82
CA GLY A 15 16.85 -2.47 -9.15
C GLY A 15 16.24 -3.87 -8.96
N LEU A 16 14.95 -4.05 -9.22
CA LEU A 16 14.30 -5.36 -9.11
C LEU A 16 14.81 -6.33 -10.17
N ARG A 17 15.00 -7.58 -9.78
CA ARG A 17 15.26 -8.71 -10.67
C ARG A 17 14.06 -9.66 -10.63
N PRO A 18 13.85 -10.49 -11.66
CA PRO A 18 12.73 -11.45 -11.66
C PRO A 18 12.68 -12.34 -10.40
N LYS A 19 13.83 -12.77 -9.88
CA LYS A 19 13.90 -13.56 -8.65
C LYS A 19 13.41 -12.84 -7.40
N ASP A 20 13.44 -11.50 -7.39
CA ASP A 20 12.93 -10.70 -6.26
C ASP A 20 11.38 -10.70 -6.25
N LEU A 21 10.73 -11.06 -7.37
CA LEU A 21 9.29 -11.27 -7.50
C LEU A 21 8.86 -12.72 -7.27
N ALA A 22 9.80 -13.66 -7.22
CA ALA A 22 9.50 -15.08 -7.03
C ALA A 22 8.76 -15.32 -5.71
N GLY A 23 7.63 -16.03 -5.78
CA GLY A 23 6.79 -16.32 -4.61
C GLY A 23 5.81 -15.20 -4.22
N TYR A 24 5.74 -14.11 -4.99
CA TYR A 24 4.73 -13.06 -4.85
C TYR A 24 3.76 -13.13 -6.04
N GLY A 25 2.46 -13.29 -5.75
CA GLY A 25 1.43 -13.31 -6.79
C GLY A 25 1.11 -11.91 -7.33
N ARG A 26 1.46 -10.86 -6.57
CA ARG A 26 1.06 -9.49 -6.84
C ARG A 26 2.10 -8.48 -6.39
N VAL A 27 2.18 -7.38 -7.11
CA VAL A 27 3.04 -6.24 -6.76
C VAL A 27 2.20 -5.00 -6.49
N TYR A 28 2.47 -4.36 -5.36
CA TYR A 28 1.96 -3.07 -4.95
C TYR A 28 2.95 -1.99 -5.38
N LEU A 29 2.62 -1.20 -6.38
CA LEU A 29 3.51 -0.20 -6.94
C LEU A 29 3.06 1.22 -6.57
N GLY A 30 3.94 1.95 -5.87
CA GLY A 30 3.74 3.35 -5.55
C GLY A 30 3.94 3.67 -4.07
N SER A 31 3.16 4.60 -3.54
CA SER A 31 3.12 4.93 -2.12
C SER A 31 1.72 5.43 -1.73
N GLU A 32 1.16 4.89 -0.66
CA GLU A 32 -0.07 5.39 -0.01
C GLU A 32 0.15 6.76 0.66
N PHE A 33 1.38 7.25 0.72
CA PHE A 33 1.74 8.40 1.55
C PHE A 33 2.34 9.56 0.75
N CYS A 34 3.01 9.28 -0.37
CA CYS A 34 3.77 10.28 -1.12
C CYS A 34 3.38 10.40 -2.59
N ARG A 35 2.83 11.56 -2.98
CA ARG A 35 2.45 11.86 -4.38
C ARG A 35 3.61 11.80 -5.37
N ASN A 36 4.83 12.08 -4.91
CA ASN A 36 6.01 12.05 -5.77
C ASN A 36 6.45 10.62 -6.10
N LEU A 37 5.83 9.60 -5.50
CA LEU A 37 6.04 8.19 -5.75
C LEU A 37 4.82 7.53 -6.41
N LEU A 38 3.93 8.32 -7.02
CA LEU A 38 2.95 7.77 -7.95
C LEU A 38 3.67 7.10 -9.14
N PRO A 39 3.23 5.91 -9.57
CA PRO A 39 3.85 5.24 -10.70
C PRO A 39 3.50 5.90 -12.04
N SER A 40 4.43 5.80 -12.98
CA SER A 40 4.20 6.06 -14.40
C SER A 40 3.89 4.76 -15.15
N ALA A 41 3.43 4.89 -16.40
CA ALA A 41 3.26 3.74 -17.28
C ALA A 41 4.59 3.02 -17.58
N ASP A 42 5.72 3.75 -17.57
CA ASP A 42 7.04 3.18 -17.81
C ASP A 42 7.49 2.32 -16.63
N ASP A 43 7.24 2.77 -15.40
CA ASP A 43 7.49 1.97 -14.19
C ASP A 43 6.68 0.67 -14.21
N VAL A 44 5.42 0.75 -14.68
CA VAL A 44 4.54 -0.41 -14.82
C VAL A 44 5.01 -1.37 -15.92
N ARG A 45 5.46 -0.88 -17.08
CA ARG A 45 6.04 -1.73 -18.13
C ARG A 45 7.30 -2.43 -17.63
N ALA A 46 8.22 -1.68 -17.01
CA ALA A 46 9.43 -2.25 -16.45
C ALA A 46 9.15 -3.34 -15.41
N LEU A 47 8.07 -3.20 -14.63
CA LEU A 47 7.63 -4.22 -13.68
C LEU A 47 7.01 -5.45 -14.38
N LYS A 48 6.20 -5.23 -15.43
CA LYS A 48 5.65 -6.31 -16.27
C LYS A 48 6.75 -7.14 -16.92
N ASP A 49 7.75 -6.48 -17.49
CA ASP A 49 8.90 -7.11 -18.17
C ASP A 49 9.75 -7.94 -17.20
N LYS A 50 9.69 -7.65 -15.89
CA LYS A 50 10.34 -8.42 -14.83
C LYS A 50 9.52 -9.63 -14.35
N GLY A 51 8.31 -9.83 -14.87
CA GLY A 51 7.46 -10.98 -14.58
C GLY A 51 6.42 -10.76 -13.47
N ALA A 52 6.05 -9.52 -13.15
CA ALA A 52 4.92 -9.29 -12.25
C ALA A 52 3.61 -9.83 -12.86
N ALA A 53 2.92 -10.72 -12.14
CA ALA A 53 1.68 -11.33 -12.61
C ALA A 53 0.47 -10.40 -12.42
N GLU A 54 0.37 -9.78 -11.25
CA GLU A 54 -0.73 -8.87 -10.91
C GLU A 54 -0.20 -7.55 -10.31
N LEU A 55 -0.98 -6.47 -10.49
CA LEU A 55 -0.61 -5.12 -10.08
C LEU A 55 -1.68 -4.48 -9.20
N THR A 56 -1.26 -3.86 -8.10
CA THR A 56 -2.03 -2.90 -7.33
C THR A 56 -1.31 -1.55 -7.34
N VAL A 57 -1.95 -0.51 -7.86
CA VAL A 57 -1.43 0.85 -7.85
C VAL A 57 -1.75 1.51 -6.52
N LEU A 58 -0.72 2.02 -5.84
CA LEU A 58 -0.90 2.74 -4.58
C LEU A 58 -1.09 4.23 -4.83
N THR A 59 -2.12 4.82 -4.21
CA THR A 59 -2.36 6.27 -4.28
C THR A 59 -2.34 6.91 -2.89
N PRO A 60 -1.69 8.07 -2.75
CA PRO A 60 -1.78 8.89 -1.56
C PRO A 60 -3.02 9.78 -1.60
N LEU A 61 -3.19 10.62 -0.58
CA LEU A 61 -4.16 11.72 -0.64
C LEU A 61 -3.86 12.62 -1.85
N LEU A 62 -4.84 12.81 -2.74
CA LEU A 62 -4.68 13.57 -3.99
C LEU A 62 -5.59 14.80 -3.98
N PRO A 63 -5.03 16.03 -3.86
CA PRO A 63 -5.85 17.22 -4.05
C PRO A 63 -6.41 17.28 -5.49
N ALA A 64 -7.43 18.13 -5.69
CA ALA A 64 -8.19 18.17 -6.95
C ALA A 64 -7.33 18.39 -8.21
N ALA A 65 -6.32 19.26 -8.17
CA ALA A 65 -5.49 19.55 -9.34
C ALA A 65 -4.71 18.31 -9.85
N PRO A 66 -4.01 17.53 -9.00
CA PRO A 66 -3.40 16.25 -9.39
C PRO A 66 -4.34 15.16 -9.91
N LEU A 67 -5.63 15.20 -9.57
CA LEU A 67 -6.57 14.10 -9.85
C LEU A 67 -6.72 13.82 -11.34
N LYS A 68 -6.91 14.85 -12.18
CA LYS A 68 -7.06 14.68 -13.63
C LYS A 68 -5.80 14.10 -14.28
N ALA A 69 -4.63 14.56 -13.84
CA ALA A 69 -3.35 14.05 -14.31
C ALA A 69 -3.13 12.59 -13.89
N PHE A 70 -3.57 12.22 -12.69
CA PHE A 70 -3.55 10.84 -12.23
C PHE A 70 -4.44 9.94 -13.09
N LEU A 71 -5.70 10.30 -13.35
CA LEU A 71 -6.59 9.48 -14.19
C LEU A 71 -6.01 9.22 -15.59
N LYS A 72 -5.46 10.25 -16.24
CA LYS A 72 -4.77 10.09 -17.54
C LYS A 72 -3.57 9.15 -17.46
N THR A 73 -2.84 9.18 -16.34
CA THR A 73 -1.72 8.26 -16.09
C THR A 73 -2.24 6.85 -15.85
N PHE A 74 -3.32 6.71 -15.10
CA PHE A 74 -3.94 5.44 -14.78
C PHE A 74 -4.53 4.76 -16.03
N ASP A 75 -5.11 5.49 -16.97
CA ASP A 75 -5.50 4.96 -18.29
C ASP A 75 -4.32 4.28 -19.01
N ARG A 76 -3.14 4.90 -18.96
CA ARG A 76 -1.94 4.34 -19.58
C ARG A 76 -1.44 3.11 -18.83
N ILE A 77 -1.59 3.08 -17.51
CA ILE A 77 -1.29 1.91 -16.68
C ILE A 77 -2.23 0.76 -17.04
N LEU A 78 -3.53 1.01 -17.18
CA LEU A 78 -4.53 -0.01 -17.53
C LEU A 78 -4.28 -0.62 -18.92
N ARG A 79 -3.72 0.14 -19.87
CA ARG A 79 -3.28 -0.43 -21.17
C ARG A 79 -2.16 -1.45 -21.04
N VAL A 80 -1.33 -1.32 -20.00
CA VAL A 80 -0.21 -2.26 -19.74
C VAL A 80 -0.68 -3.41 -18.84
N PHE A 81 -1.48 -3.11 -17.82
CA PHE A 81 -2.12 -4.07 -16.91
C PHE A 81 -3.65 -3.81 -16.84
N PRO A 82 -4.44 -4.44 -17.72
CA PRO A 82 -5.90 -4.27 -17.72
C PRO A 82 -6.58 -4.71 -16.41
N GLY A 83 -5.97 -5.65 -15.68
CA GLY A 83 -6.45 -6.13 -14.38
C GLY A 83 -5.86 -5.41 -13.17
N ALA A 84 -5.27 -4.22 -13.34
CA ALA A 84 -4.69 -3.48 -12.22
C ALA A 84 -5.77 -3.10 -11.19
N GLU A 85 -5.45 -3.34 -9.92
CA GLU A 85 -6.24 -2.83 -8.79
C GLU A 85 -5.75 -1.42 -8.40
N LEU A 86 -6.61 -0.67 -7.72
CA LEU A 86 -6.26 0.65 -7.19
C LEU A 86 -6.50 0.70 -5.69
N SER A 87 -5.44 0.99 -4.93
CA SER A 87 -5.50 1.23 -3.49
C SER A 87 -5.64 2.73 -3.21
N LEU A 88 -6.73 3.07 -2.54
CA LEU A 88 -7.23 4.43 -2.38
C LEU A 88 -6.93 4.96 -0.98
N SER A 89 -6.13 6.03 -0.91
CA SER A 89 -5.98 6.83 0.33
C SER A 89 -6.80 8.12 0.30
N ASP A 90 -7.77 8.21 -0.63
CA ASP A 90 -8.61 9.38 -0.87
C ASP A 90 -9.99 8.96 -1.38
N LEU A 91 -11.06 9.28 -0.64
CA LEU A 91 -12.44 8.96 -1.04
C LEU A 91 -12.94 9.81 -2.22
N GLY A 92 -12.37 10.99 -2.44
CA GLY A 92 -12.63 11.80 -3.64
C GLY A 92 -12.12 11.11 -4.90
N LEU A 93 -10.95 10.47 -4.83
CA LEU A 93 -10.43 9.64 -5.91
C LEU A 93 -11.33 8.43 -6.18
N MET A 94 -11.86 7.77 -5.14
CA MET A 94 -12.82 6.67 -5.29
C MET A 94 -13.99 7.06 -6.20
N ARG A 95 -14.63 8.19 -5.90
CA ARG A 95 -15.76 8.71 -6.70
C ARG A 95 -15.34 9.02 -8.14
N ALA A 96 -14.16 9.60 -8.34
CA ALA A 96 -13.65 9.92 -9.66
C ALA A 96 -13.39 8.67 -10.51
N VAL A 97 -12.83 7.63 -9.91
CA VAL A 97 -12.52 6.35 -10.57
C VAL A 97 -13.81 5.58 -10.89
N ASN A 98 -14.74 5.49 -9.94
CA ASN A 98 -16.05 4.87 -10.21
C ASN A 98 -16.82 5.60 -11.32
N ARG A 99 -16.70 6.93 -11.43
CA ARG A 99 -17.31 7.68 -12.54
C ARG A 99 -16.62 7.42 -13.88
N ALA A 100 -15.28 7.33 -13.88
CA ALA A 100 -14.51 7.17 -15.11
C ALA A 100 -14.52 5.73 -15.65
N TYR A 101 -14.55 4.73 -14.77
CA TYR A 101 -14.34 3.32 -15.12
C TYR A 101 -15.48 2.39 -14.69
N GLY A 102 -16.50 2.90 -13.98
CA GLY A 102 -17.55 2.07 -13.41
C GLY A 102 -16.98 1.01 -12.47
N LYS A 103 -17.44 -0.23 -12.62
CA LYS A 103 -16.97 -1.39 -11.82
C LYS A 103 -15.79 -2.14 -12.43
N SER A 104 -15.21 -1.65 -13.54
CA SER A 104 -14.14 -2.36 -14.27
C SER A 104 -12.80 -2.38 -13.53
N VAL A 105 -12.53 -1.37 -12.69
CA VAL A 105 -11.30 -1.26 -11.90
C VAL A 105 -11.60 -1.71 -10.46
N PRO A 106 -10.99 -2.79 -9.97
CA PRO A 106 -11.12 -3.19 -8.58
C PRO A 106 -10.50 -2.17 -7.62
N LEU A 107 -11.23 -1.81 -6.57
CA LEU A 107 -10.81 -0.81 -5.59
C LEU A 107 -10.49 -1.42 -4.24
N LEU A 108 -9.50 -0.86 -3.55
CA LEU A 108 -9.14 -1.18 -2.17
C LEU A 108 -9.12 0.10 -1.35
N LEU A 109 -9.49 0.02 -0.07
CA LEU A 109 -9.23 1.10 0.87
C LEU A 109 -7.81 0.95 1.43
N GLY A 110 -6.97 1.96 1.18
CA GLY A 110 -5.61 2.05 1.67
C GLY A 110 -5.56 2.40 3.16
N ARG A 111 -4.45 2.08 3.81
CA ARG A 111 -4.28 2.18 5.27
C ARG A 111 -4.59 3.56 5.86
N PRO A 112 -4.21 4.69 5.22
CA PRO A 112 -4.57 6.02 5.72
C PRO A 112 -6.05 6.23 6.03
N VAL A 113 -6.92 5.62 5.21
CA VAL A 113 -8.37 5.77 5.31
C VAL A 113 -8.98 4.61 6.08
N SER A 114 -8.43 3.40 5.93
CA SER A 114 -8.93 2.20 6.59
C SER A 114 -8.97 2.28 8.11
N VAL A 115 -8.09 3.06 8.76
CA VAL A 115 -8.03 3.19 10.22
C VAL A 115 -9.36 3.60 10.86
N ASP A 116 -10.16 4.39 10.14
CA ASP A 116 -11.49 4.82 10.57
C ASP A 116 -12.57 3.80 10.18
N PHE A 117 -12.44 3.19 9.00
CA PHE A 117 -13.40 2.20 8.50
C PHE A 117 -13.42 0.91 9.32
N VAL A 118 -12.28 0.44 9.83
CA VAL A 118 -12.22 -0.79 10.65
C VAL A 118 -13.00 -0.70 11.97
N ARG A 119 -13.46 0.49 12.35
CA ARG A 119 -14.26 0.72 13.57
C ARG A 119 -15.75 0.86 13.28
N MET A 120 -16.15 0.84 12.01
CA MET A 120 -17.54 0.99 11.61
C MET A 120 -18.29 -0.34 11.73
N ASP A 121 -19.62 -0.24 11.81
CA ASP A 121 -20.51 -1.40 11.80
C ASP A 121 -20.29 -2.26 10.54
N GLU A 122 -20.29 -3.58 10.70
CA GLU A 122 -19.97 -4.52 9.61
C GLU A 122 -21.01 -4.45 8.49
N LYS A 123 -22.31 -4.33 8.79
CA LYS A 123 -23.35 -4.22 7.76
C LYS A 123 -23.23 -2.92 6.98
N PHE A 124 -22.87 -1.82 7.65
CA PHE A 124 -22.53 -0.58 6.97
C PHE A 124 -21.35 -0.78 6.01
N LEU A 125 -20.26 -1.41 6.47
CA LEU A 125 -19.08 -1.64 5.66
C LEU A 125 -19.39 -2.53 4.45
N GLU A 126 -20.14 -3.61 4.63
CA GLU A 126 -20.51 -4.52 3.53
C GLU A 126 -21.30 -3.79 2.45
N ARG A 127 -22.31 -3.00 2.85
CA ARG A 127 -23.07 -2.16 1.92
C ARG A 127 -22.17 -1.13 1.23
N PHE A 128 -21.34 -0.43 1.99
CA PHE A 128 -20.42 0.58 1.45
C PHE A 128 -19.46 -0.03 0.42
N PHE A 129 -18.95 -1.23 0.69
CA PHE A 129 -18.04 -1.94 -0.21
C PHE A 129 -18.75 -2.37 -1.51
N ALA A 130 -19.96 -2.92 -1.38
CA ALA A 130 -20.78 -3.34 -2.52
C ALA A 130 -21.17 -2.17 -3.43
N GLU A 131 -21.57 -1.03 -2.84
CA GLU A 131 -21.96 0.19 -3.57
C GLU A 131 -20.78 0.84 -4.29
N ASN A 132 -19.57 0.78 -3.70
CA ASN A 132 -18.40 1.50 -4.20
C ASN A 132 -17.38 0.62 -4.92
N ASN A 133 -17.71 -0.64 -5.24
CA ASN A 133 -16.81 -1.59 -5.92
C ASN A 133 -15.48 -1.83 -5.16
N LEU A 134 -15.54 -1.76 -3.83
CA LEU A 134 -14.40 -2.07 -2.98
C LEU A 134 -14.33 -3.58 -2.75
N ARG A 135 -13.15 -4.16 -2.92
CA ARG A 135 -12.94 -5.61 -2.76
C ARG A 135 -12.19 -5.96 -1.49
N ARG A 136 -11.46 -4.99 -0.93
CA ARG A 136 -10.54 -5.25 0.16
C ARG A 136 -10.27 -4.02 1.00
N LEU A 137 -10.06 -4.26 2.28
CA LEU A 137 -9.60 -3.26 3.24
C LEU A 137 -8.13 -3.54 3.60
N GLU A 138 -7.28 -2.53 3.49
CA GLU A 138 -5.88 -2.62 3.93
C GLU A 138 -5.74 -2.27 5.41
N ILE A 139 -4.99 -3.08 6.15
CA ILE A 139 -4.81 -2.96 7.60
C ILE A 139 -3.41 -3.41 7.99
N ASP A 140 -2.90 -2.96 9.13
CA ASP A 140 -1.61 -3.39 9.68
C ASP A 140 -1.60 -3.50 11.21
N ASP A 141 -2.78 -3.42 11.83
CA ASP A 141 -2.98 -3.67 13.25
C ASP A 141 -3.50 -5.12 13.44
N PRO A 142 -2.74 -5.99 14.12
CA PRO A 142 -3.08 -7.41 14.25
C PRO A 142 -4.34 -7.64 15.08
N ASP A 143 -4.56 -6.87 16.14
CA ASP A 143 -5.69 -7.04 17.04
C ASP A 143 -6.99 -6.66 16.32
N ARG A 144 -6.97 -5.53 15.58
CA ARG A 144 -8.11 -5.13 14.77
C ARG A 144 -8.38 -6.08 13.61
N ALA A 145 -7.32 -6.61 12.99
CA ALA A 145 -7.47 -7.59 11.92
C ALA A 145 -8.06 -8.91 12.44
N ALA A 146 -7.68 -9.33 13.65
CA ALA A 146 -8.23 -10.52 14.30
C ALA A 146 -9.68 -10.34 14.78
N SER A 147 -10.04 -9.12 15.22
CA SER A 147 -11.41 -8.81 15.62
C SER A 147 -12.36 -8.57 14.44
N PHE A 148 -11.82 -8.40 13.23
CA PHE A 148 -12.64 -8.19 12.04
C PHE A 148 -13.29 -9.51 11.64
N GLY A 149 -14.62 -9.57 11.74
CA GLY A 149 -15.45 -10.79 11.75
C GLY A 149 -15.41 -11.69 10.51
N GLY A 150 -14.53 -11.43 9.54
CA GLY A 150 -14.30 -12.31 8.41
C GLY A 150 -15.51 -12.47 7.48
N GLY A 151 -16.46 -11.52 7.50
CA GLY A 151 -17.62 -11.47 6.62
C GLY A 151 -17.25 -11.27 5.14
N ALA A 152 -18.08 -10.55 4.38
CA ALA A 152 -17.87 -10.40 2.94
C ALA A 152 -16.58 -9.62 2.57
N ILE A 153 -16.02 -8.87 3.52
CA ILE A 153 -14.89 -7.97 3.29
C ILE A 153 -13.57 -8.70 3.51
N LYS A 154 -12.77 -8.79 2.44
CA LYS A 154 -11.43 -9.35 2.49
C LYS A 154 -10.45 -8.34 3.08
N LEU A 155 -9.44 -8.84 3.80
CA LEU A 155 -8.35 -8.02 4.34
C LEU A 155 -7.05 -8.18 3.54
N SER A 156 -6.29 -7.08 3.48
CA SER A 156 -4.88 -7.01 3.06
C SER A 156 -4.04 -6.54 4.24
N PHE A 157 -3.21 -7.42 4.80
CA PHE A 157 -2.39 -7.12 5.96
C PHE A 157 -0.99 -6.65 5.55
N HIS A 158 -0.59 -5.43 5.89
CA HIS A 158 0.78 -4.94 5.66
C HIS A 158 1.70 -5.34 6.81
N TYR A 159 2.85 -5.91 6.48
CA TYR A 159 3.82 -6.45 7.43
C TYR A 159 5.25 -6.17 6.94
N PRO A 160 6.25 -5.85 7.80
CA PRO A 160 6.26 -5.88 9.27
C PRO A 160 6.06 -4.52 9.92
N PHE A 161 5.37 -3.58 9.27
CA PHE A 161 5.25 -2.20 9.77
C PHE A 161 3.80 -1.84 9.99
N ARG A 162 3.49 -1.32 11.19
CA ARG A 162 2.19 -0.75 11.54
C ARG A 162 2.22 0.76 11.34
N TYR A 163 1.34 1.28 10.52
CA TYR A 163 1.14 2.71 10.29
C TYR A 163 0.69 3.39 11.58
N LEU A 164 1.31 4.53 11.90
CA LEU A 164 0.97 5.34 13.07
C LEU A 164 0.37 6.68 12.65
N ALA A 165 1.10 7.39 11.80
CA ALA A 165 0.74 8.75 11.39
C ALA A 165 1.43 9.12 10.08
N MET A 166 0.93 10.16 9.42
CA MET A 166 1.58 10.80 8.28
C MET A 166 1.70 12.30 8.48
N THR A 167 2.65 12.91 7.79
CA THR A 167 2.84 14.36 7.75
C THR A 167 2.78 14.89 6.31
N LYS A 168 2.28 16.10 6.13
CA LYS A 168 2.36 16.84 4.86
C LYS A 168 3.77 17.33 4.56
N PHE A 169 4.62 17.42 5.58
CA PHE A 169 6.01 17.85 5.45
C PHE A 169 6.91 16.65 5.18
N CYS A 170 7.48 16.58 3.98
CA CYS A 170 8.42 15.51 3.65
C CYS A 170 9.80 15.77 4.29
N PRO A 171 10.26 14.95 5.25
CA PRO A 171 11.53 15.17 5.94
C PRO A 171 12.76 14.92 5.06
N PHE A 172 12.56 14.30 3.88
CA PHE A 172 13.62 14.04 2.90
C PHE A 172 13.76 15.14 1.85
N LYS A 173 12.86 16.13 1.87
CA LYS A 173 12.85 17.23 0.90
C LYS A 173 13.99 18.20 1.25
N LYS A 174 14.87 18.48 0.28
CA LYS A 174 15.95 19.48 0.43
C LYS A 174 15.63 20.69 -0.44
N LYS A 175 15.75 21.90 0.11
CA LYS A 175 15.53 23.18 -0.60
C LYS A 175 14.25 23.23 -1.45
N GLY A 176 13.14 22.64 -0.97
CA GLY A 176 11.89 22.69 -1.71
C GLY A 176 11.76 21.70 -2.88
N VAL A 177 12.76 20.84 -3.15
CA VAL A 177 12.74 19.86 -4.25
C VAL A 177 12.69 18.42 -3.70
N CYS A 178 11.87 17.57 -4.33
CA CYS A 178 11.82 16.15 -4.01
C CYS A 178 12.74 15.36 -4.96
N SER A 179 13.83 14.81 -4.44
CA SER A 179 14.74 13.91 -5.17
C SER A 179 14.32 12.44 -5.11
N ARG A 180 13.18 12.13 -4.48
CA ARG A 180 12.75 10.77 -4.14
C ARG A 180 13.78 9.97 -3.33
N SER A 181 14.69 10.62 -2.63
CA SER A 181 15.75 9.97 -1.83
C SER A 181 15.25 9.16 -0.63
N CYS A 182 13.94 9.08 -0.42
CA CYS A 182 13.27 8.26 0.59
C CYS A 182 12.75 6.92 0.04
N ALA A 183 12.71 6.76 -1.29
CA ALA A 183 12.26 5.54 -1.95
C ALA A 183 13.07 4.32 -1.46
N GLY A 184 12.38 3.25 -1.10
CA GLY A 184 12.99 2.03 -0.54
C GLY A 184 13.72 2.17 0.80
N ARG A 185 13.74 3.36 1.42
CA ARG A 185 14.44 3.59 2.68
C ARG A 185 13.49 3.48 3.87
N THR A 186 14.00 2.85 4.90
CA THR A 186 13.40 2.81 6.23
C THR A 186 14.40 3.42 7.21
N VAL A 187 14.05 4.55 7.82
CA VAL A 187 14.91 5.24 8.79
C VAL A 187 14.39 4.98 10.18
N LYS A 188 15.18 4.34 11.04
CA LYS A 188 14.83 4.18 12.46
C LYS A 188 14.92 5.55 13.16
N ILE A 189 13.86 5.94 13.86
CA ILE A 189 13.79 7.19 14.61
C ILE A 189 14.24 6.92 16.04
N ARG A 190 15.23 7.68 16.52
CA ARG A 190 15.64 7.64 17.92
C ARG A 190 14.53 8.24 18.78
N GLN A 191 14.02 7.45 19.73
CA GLN A 191 13.07 7.92 20.73
C GLN A 191 13.82 8.47 21.95
N THR A 192 13.19 9.42 22.63
CA THR A 192 13.57 9.87 23.98
C THR A 192 12.49 9.44 24.98
N PRO A 193 12.84 9.18 26.24
CA PRO A 193 11.85 8.93 27.28
C PRO A 193 10.73 9.98 27.31
N PRO A 194 9.47 9.61 27.60
CA PRO A 194 9.02 8.29 28.06
C PRO A 194 8.70 7.30 26.92
N TYR A 195 8.94 7.66 25.65
CA TYR A 195 8.61 6.80 24.52
C TYR A 195 9.57 5.60 24.43
N SER A 196 8.99 4.41 24.28
CA SER A 196 9.73 3.16 24.10
C SER A 196 9.31 2.46 22.79
N GLY A 197 10.17 1.58 22.30
CA GLY A 197 9.94 0.82 21.06
C GLY A 197 10.62 1.40 19.82
N ASP A 198 10.48 0.66 18.73
CA ASP A 198 11.13 0.97 17.46
C ASP A 198 10.15 1.69 16.53
N PHE A 199 10.46 2.95 16.23
CA PHE A 199 9.74 3.77 15.26
C PHE A 199 10.55 3.93 13.99
N PHE A 200 9.85 3.97 12.87
CA PHE A 200 10.44 4.05 11.55
C PHE A 200 9.77 5.15 10.74
N LEU A 201 10.58 5.89 10.00
CA LEU A 201 10.16 6.84 8.99
C LEU A 201 10.31 6.20 7.61
N ARG A 202 9.21 6.15 6.85
CA ARG A 202 9.20 5.80 5.42
C ARG A 202 8.40 6.85 4.67
N ASN A 203 9.00 7.41 3.62
CA ASN A 203 8.44 8.55 2.88
C ASN A 203 8.11 9.75 3.80
N ASN A 204 6.83 10.02 4.04
CA ASN A 204 6.32 11.08 4.92
C ASN A 204 5.41 10.48 6.00
N SER A 205 5.61 9.21 6.34
CA SER A 205 4.82 8.46 7.32
C SER A 205 5.67 7.76 8.35
N TYR A 206 5.09 7.63 9.54
CA TYR A 206 5.65 7.04 10.73
C TYR A 206 5.03 5.66 10.96
N PHE A 207 5.88 4.71 11.32
CA PHE A 207 5.50 3.32 11.53
C PHE A 207 6.10 2.80 12.84
N ALA A 208 5.43 1.84 13.47
CA ALA A 208 6.01 0.96 14.48
C ALA A 208 6.39 -0.39 13.84
N GLU A 209 7.29 -1.13 14.48
CA GLU A 209 7.47 -2.56 14.15
C GLU A 209 6.19 -3.32 14.52
N ASN A 210 5.66 -4.10 13.58
CA ASN A 210 4.64 -5.10 13.87
C ASN A 210 5.33 -6.44 14.17
N ARG A 211 5.33 -6.81 15.46
CA ARG A 211 5.98 -8.04 15.93
C ARG A 211 5.10 -9.27 15.82
N ALA A 212 3.78 -9.09 15.84
CA ALA A 212 2.84 -10.18 15.71
C ALA A 212 2.80 -10.71 14.28
N ALA A 213 2.71 -12.02 14.12
CA ALA A 213 2.47 -12.61 12.81
C ALA A 213 1.11 -12.12 12.25
N PRO A 214 0.95 -12.07 10.91
CA PRO A 214 -0.35 -11.79 10.31
C PRO A 214 -1.43 -12.73 10.90
N PRO A 215 -2.59 -12.20 11.32
CA PRO A 215 -3.66 -13.03 11.89
C PRO A 215 -4.19 -14.08 10.90
N LYS A 216 -4.94 -15.06 11.43
CA LYS A 216 -5.71 -15.99 10.59
C LYS A 216 -6.81 -15.22 9.83
N GLY A 217 -7.27 -15.76 8.70
CA GLY A 217 -8.33 -15.14 7.89
C GLY A 217 -7.86 -14.01 6.96
N ILE A 218 -6.60 -13.61 7.03
CA ILE A 218 -6.02 -12.64 6.10
C ILE A 218 -5.98 -13.22 4.68
N GLY A 219 -6.63 -12.53 3.74
CA GLY A 219 -6.64 -12.96 2.33
C GLY A 219 -5.35 -12.63 1.58
N ARG A 220 -4.63 -11.57 2.00
CA ARG A 220 -3.38 -11.12 1.38
C ARG A 220 -2.42 -10.55 2.42
N THR A 221 -1.15 -10.91 2.37
CA THR A 221 -0.09 -10.26 3.16
C THR A 221 0.83 -9.47 2.24
N VAL A 222 1.04 -8.19 2.55
CA VAL A 222 1.82 -7.23 1.77
C VAL A 222 3.14 -6.97 2.48
N PHE A 223 4.25 -7.25 1.80
CA PHE A 223 5.61 -7.08 2.31
C PHE A 223 6.34 -5.97 1.55
N PRO A 224 6.98 -4.99 2.20
CA PRO A 224 7.80 -4.04 1.48
C PRO A 224 9.11 -4.70 1.03
N LEU A 225 9.63 -4.28 -0.14
CA LEU A 225 10.93 -4.75 -0.63
C LEU A 225 12.06 -4.53 0.39
N SER A 226 12.03 -3.39 1.09
CA SER A 226 13.03 -3.08 2.12
C SER A 226 13.00 -4.01 3.34
N ALA A 227 11.96 -4.84 3.50
CA ALA A 227 11.92 -5.90 4.51
C ALA A 227 12.46 -7.26 3.99
N GLY A 228 12.94 -7.34 2.74
CA GLY A 228 13.34 -8.57 2.07
C GLY A 228 14.60 -9.26 2.60
N ALA A 229 14.45 -10.56 2.89
CA ALA A 229 15.40 -11.60 3.31
C ALA A 229 15.97 -11.58 4.73
N ARG A 230 16.52 -10.46 5.25
CA ARG A 230 17.29 -10.52 6.51
C ARG A 230 16.45 -10.57 7.80
N LEU A 231 15.28 -9.93 7.84
CA LEU A 231 14.44 -9.91 9.05
C LEU A 231 13.67 -11.23 9.28
N PHE A 232 13.40 -12.00 8.22
CA PHE A 232 12.57 -13.21 8.31
C PHE A 232 13.35 -14.48 8.60
N ARG A 233 14.61 -14.59 8.14
CA ARG A 233 15.45 -15.76 8.45
C ARG A 233 15.79 -15.87 9.94
N ALA A 234 15.77 -14.78 10.69
CA ALA A 234 16.12 -14.78 12.11
C ALA A 234 14.98 -15.17 13.06
N ARG A 235 13.71 -15.19 12.61
CA ARG A 235 12.55 -15.48 13.48
C ARG A 235 11.72 -16.71 13.07
N ALA A 236 11.93 -17.28 11.88
CA ALA A 236 11.28 -18.52 11.46
C ALA A 236 12.03 -19.80 11.91
N GLY A 237 13.10 -19.65 12.70
CA GLY A 237 13.89 -20.75 13.27
C GLY A 237 14.00 -20.70 14.80
N ALA A 238 13.03 -20.05 15.46
CA ALA A 238 12.89 -20.03 16.91
C ALA A 238 11.46 -20.46 17.29
#